data_AF-A0A2A9NNV4-F1
#
_entry.id   AF-A0A2A9NNV4-F1
#
_cell.length_a   1.000
_cell.length_b   1.000
_cell.length_c   1.000
_cell.angle_alpha   90.00
_cell.angle_beta   90.00
_cell.angle_gamma   90.00
#
_symmetry.space_group_name_H-M   'P 1'
#
loop_
_entity.id
_entity.type
_entity.pdbx_description
1 polymer ?
#
loop_
_entity_poly.entity_id
_entity_poly.type
_entity_poly.pdbx_seq_one_letter_code
_entity_poly.pdbx_strand_id
1 'polypeptide(L)'
;MSGAAAAPPRHVYTTAIPSLRETCGPALLDVSNLRGYTVSIKEGEDIQPLHAIEAEHAASAISKLHALNLVEDNVLNAAQNRAQAIRNIHCAKQYPSPENNSLLDTFSKMLETFKAEIIQQHRIEITNTKNELMGTLTQVQQRLGGVETRLGSVETRLESVETRLESVETRLESVEERLGGVENRLSTIEKKFDRIPIHRKYENHSAKSRSWVEKRVL
;
A
#
# COMPACT_ATOMS: atom_id res chain seq x y z
N MET A 1 -15.00 31.62 -34.79
CA MET A 1 -14.92 32.70 -33.78
C MET A 1 -13.93 32.23 -32.73
N SER A 2 -12.64 32.31 -33.05
CA SER A 2 -11.71 33.34 -32.58
C SER A 2 -11.73 33.50 -31.06
N GLY A 3 -10.80 32.80 -30.42
CA GLY A 3 -10.37 33.03 -29.05
C GLY A 3 -8.87 32.80 -29.00
N ALA A 4 -8.12 33.48 -29.88
CA ALA A 4 -6.67 33.54 -29.76
C ALA A 4 -6.38 34.27 -28.44
N ALA A 5 -6.12 33.51 -27.38
CA ALA A 5 -5.52 34.05 -26.18
C ALA A 5 -4.18 34.66 -26.62
N ALA A 6 -4.16 35.99 -26.71
CA ALA A 6 -2.96 36.73 -27.06
C ALA A 6 -1.86 36.24 -26.13
N ALA A 7 -0.79 35.68 -26.69
CA ALA A 7 0.38 35.31 -25.92
C ALA A 7 0.75 36.51 -25.04
N PRO A 8 0.93 36.35 -23.71
CA PRO A 8 1.30 37.45 -22.86
C PRO A 8 2.54 38.12 -23.48
N PRO A 9 2.59 39.46 -23.53
CA PRO A 9 3.71 40.15 -24.15
C PRO A 9 5.00 39.59 -23.56
N ARG A 10 5.92 39.15 -24.42
CA ARG A 10 7.24 38.73 -23.98
C ARG A 10 7.78 39.85 -23.09
N HIS A 11 8.26 39.50 -21.90
CA HIS A 11 8.84 40.41 -20.91
C HIS A 11 7.86 41.10 -19.94
N VAL A 12 6.85 40.37 -19.49
CA VAL A 12 6.23 40.61 -18.17
C VAL A 12 7.14 39.99 -17.10
N TYR A 13 7.47 40.73 -16.06
CA TYR A 13 8.19 40.15 -14.92
C TYR A 13 7.21 39.33 -14.07
N THR A 14 7.62 38.15 -13.63
CA THR A 14 6.77 37.12 -13.00
C THR A 14 6.60 37.28 -11.49
N THR A 15 7.11 38.38 -10.92
CA THR A 15 7.15 38.61 -9.46
C THR A 15 7.04 40.10 -9.14
N ALA A 16 6.08 40.49 -8.29
CA ALA A 16 5.92 41.88 -7.85
C ALA A 16 7.25 42.47 -7.33
N ILE A 17 7.57 43.71 -7.72
CA ILE A 17 8.78 44.43 -7.26
C ILE A 17 8.37 45.39 -6.12
N PRO A 18 8.67 45.04 -4.86
CA PRO A 18 8.16 45.76 -3.68
C PRO A 18 8.82 47.12 -3.49
N SER A 19 8.04 48.14 -3.15
CA SER A 19 8.56 49.50 -2.90
C SER A 19 9.61 49.54 -1.78
N LEU A 20 10.40 50.63 -1.71
CA LEU A 20 11.35 50.81 -0.61
C LEU A 20 10.65 50.89 0.74
N ARG A 21 9.43 51.42 0.80
CA ARG A 21 8.59 51.38 2.00
C ARG A 21 8.29 49.93 2.42
N GLU A 22 8.01 49.05 1.48
CA GLU A 22 7.71 47.64 1.77
C GLU A 22 8.97 46.87 2.21
N THR A 23 10.13 47.12 1.59
CA THR A 23 11.37 46.39 1.91
C THR A 23 12.14 46.96 3.09
N CYS A 24 12.09 48.28 3.31
CA CYS A 24 12.88 48.98 4.33
C CYS A 24 12.04 49.53 5.47
N GLY A 25 10.70 49.55 5.36
CA GLY A 25 9.80 49.91 6.44
C GLY A 25 10.04 51.32 7.04
N PRO A 26 9.89 51.52 8.37
CA PRO A 26 10.10 52.80 9.04
C PRO A 26 11.58 53.20 9.20
N ALA A 27 12.55 52.36 8.81
CA ALA A 27 13.97 52.68 8.85
C ALA A 27 14.35 53.89 7.97
N LEU A 28 13.42 54.36 7.14
CA LEU A 28 13.56 55.42 6.16
C LEU A 28 12.60 56.61 6.40
N LEU A 29 12.28 56.92 7.66
CA LEU A 29 11.37 58.02 8.03
C LEU A 29 11.77 59.39 7.41
N ASP A 30 13.07 59.67 7.29
CA ASP A 30 13.61 60.94 6.79
C ASP A 30 13.73 61.03 5.25
N VAL A 31 13.52 59.91 4.55
CA VAL A 31 13.51 59.85 3.07
C VAL A 31 12.14 59.48 2.51
N SER A 32 11.12 59.57 3.35
CA SER A 32 9.72 59.34 2.97
C SER A 32 9.23 60.25 1.84
N ASN A 33 9.94 61.36 1.60
CA ASN A 33 9.70 62.33 0.53
C ASN A 33 10.42 61.99 -0.80
N LEU A 34 11.26 60.96 -0.85
CA LEU A 34 11.92 60.56 -2.10
C LEU A 34 10.90 60.00 -3.10
N ARG A 35 11.02 60.41 -4.36
CA ARG A 35 10.29 59.77 -5.47
C ARG A 35 10.65 58.29 -5.55
N GLY A 36 9.67 57.44 -5.84
CA GLY A 36 9.86 55.99 -5.88
C GLY A 36 9.83 55.29 -4.51
N TYR A 37 9.74 56.03 -3.40
CA TYR A 37 9.71 55.47 -2.04
C TYR A 37 8.52 54.54 -1.79
N THR A 38 7.34 54.92 -2.31
CA THR A 38 6.06 54.18 -2.12
C THR A 38 5.58 53.47 -3.37
N VAL A 39 6.31 53.56 -4.48
CA VAL A 39 5.88 53.00 -5.75
C VAL A 39 6.22 51.52 -5.76
N SER A 40 5.22 50.65 -5.67
CA SER A 40 5.37 49.21 -5.89
C SER A 40 4.99 48.91 -7.34
N ILE A 41 5.69 47.97 -7.98
CA ILE A 41 5.37 47.56 -9.35
C ILE A 41 4.76 46.16 -9.25
N LYS A 42 3.54 45.97 -9.77
CA LYS A 42 2.80 44.70 -9.70
C LYS A 42 3.10 43.79 -10.89
N GLU A 43 3.20 42.48 -10.63
CA GLU A 43 3.31 41.45 -11.66
C GLU A 43 2.35 41.75 -12.84
N GLY A 44 2.88 41.78 -14.06
CA GLY A 44 2.11 42.22 -15.23
C GLY A 44 2.43 43.63 -15.74
N GLU A 45 2.89 44.54 -14.88
CA GLU A 45 3.02 45.96 -15.23
C GLU A 45 4.25 46.27 -16.10
N ASP A 46 4.17 47.37 -16.85
CA ASP A 46 5.28 47.84 -17.68
C ASP A 46 6.24 48.74 -16.89
N ILE A 47 7.54 48.41 -16.91
CA ILE A 47 8.58 49.20 -16.25
C ILE A 47 8.98 50.36 -17.16
N GLN A 48 8.44 51.54 -16.85
CA GLN A 48 8.79 52.79 -17.52
C GLN A 48 10.21 53.27 -17.17
N PRO A 49 10.88 54.04 -18.04
CA PRO A 49 12.17 54.67 -17.74
C PRO A 49 12.15 55.48 -16.43
N LEU A 50 11.00 56.09 -16.12
CA LEU A 50 10.82 56.86 -14.89
C LEU A 50 11.02 56.01 -13.63
N HIS A 51 10.56 54.75 -13.62
CA HIS A 51 10.76 53.86 -12.47
C HIS A 51 12.23 53.56 -12.21
N ALA A 52 13.04 53.43 -13.29
CA ALA A 52 14.48 53.22 -13.17
C ALA A 52 15.18 54.46 -12.60
N ILE A 53 14.87 55.65 -13.14
CA ILE A 53 15.44 56.92 -12.67
C ILE A 53 15.10 57.16 -11.19
N GLU A 54 13.85 56.93 -10.80
CA GLU A 54 13.40 57.12 -9.41
C GLU A 54 14.09 56.15 -8.45
N ALA A 55 14.26 54.88 -8.84
CA ALA A 55 14.97 53.91 -8.02
C ALA A 55 16.47 54.21 -7.86
N GLU A 56 17.14 54.72 -8.90
CA GLU A 56 18.54 55.17 -8.83
C GLU A 56 18.71 56.39 -7.91
N HIS A 57 17.83 57.37 -8.03
CA HIS A 57 17.85 58.55 -7.18
C HIS A 57 17.64 58.17 -5.71
N ALA A 58 16.75 57.23 -5.44
CA ALA A 58 16.53 56.72 -4.09
C ALA A 58 17.76 55.98 -3.54
N ALA A 59 18.37 55.09 -4.33
CA ALA A 59 19.60 54.40 -3.95
C ALA A 59 20.77 55.37 -3.69
N SER A 60 20.91 56.42 -4.52
CA SER A 60 21.92 57.46 -4.36
C SER A 60 21.71 58.29 -3.08
N ALA A 61 20.48 58.67 -2.77
CA ALA A 61 20.15 59.42 -1.55
C ALA A 61 20.40 58.56 -0.30
N ILE A 62 20.01 57.29 -0.32
CA ILE A 62 20.24 56.35 0.80
C ILE A 62 21.73 56.09 0.99
N SER A 63 22.52 56.01 -0.10
CA SER A 63 23.98 55.90 -0.03
C SER A 63 24.63 57.09 0.69
N LYS A 64 24.13 58.32 0.47
CA LYS A 64 24.61 59.51 1.19
C LYS A 64 24.27 59.47 2.69
N LEU A 65 23.09 58.97 3.05
CA LEU A 65 22.70 58.83 4.46
C LEU A 65 23.46 57.71 5.17
N HIS A 66 23.72 56.62 4.47
CA HIS A 66 24.58 55.53 4.93
C HIS A 66 26.01 56.03 5.22
N ALA A 67 26.57 56.86 4.34
CA ALA A 67 27.89 57.48 4.55
C ALA A 67 27.95 58.41 5.78
N LEU A 68 26.80 58.91 6.26
CA LEU A 68 26.66 59.68 7.49
C LEU A 68 26.31 58.80 8.71
N ASN A 69 26.32 57.48 8.56
CA ASN A 69 25.89 56.48 9.57
C ASN A 69 24.44 56.68 10.06
N LEU A 70 23.57 57.23 9.22
CA LEU A 70 22.16 57.45 9.55
C LEU A 70 21.25 56.28 9.15
N VAL A 71 21.77 55.33 8.36
CA VAL A 71 21.02 54.20 7.80
C VAL A 71 21.93 52.96 7.77
N GLU A 72 21.36 51.78 8.06
CA GLU A 72 22.05 50.49 8.06
C GLU A 72 22.34 49.91 6.65
N ASP A 73 23.30 49.00 6.55
CA ASP A 73 23.71 48.35 5.28
C ASP A 73 22.55 47.62 4.57
N ASN A 74 21.65 47.00 5.33
CA ASN A 74 20.48 46.28 4.81
C ASN A 74 19.56 47.18 3.96
N VAL A 75 19.37 48.44 4.37
CA VAL A 75 18.52 49.43 3.70
C VAL A 75 19.20 49.95 2.44
N LEU A 76 20.52 50.18 2.49
CA LEU A 76 21.30 50.53 1.29
C LEU A 76 21.26 49.40 0.26
N ASN A 77 21.51 48.16 0.70
CA ASN A 77 21.47 46.98 -0.15
C ASN A 77 20.08 46.77 -0.77
N ALA A 78 19.00 46.93 0.01
CA ALA A 78 17.64 46.84 -0.50
C ALA A 78 17.36 47.90 -1.59
N ALA A 79 17.82 49.13 -1.38
CA ALA A 79 17.67 50.20 -2.36
C ALA A 79 18.46 49.94 -3.65
N GLN A 80 19.71 49.50 -3.54
CA GLN A 80 20.55 49.15 -4.68
C GLN A 80 20.01 47.94 -5.44
N ASN A 81 19.55 46.90 -4.74
CA ASN A 81 18.96 45.70 -5.35
C ASN A 81 17.67 46.04 -6.10
N ARG A 82 16.81 46.88 -5.53
CA ARG A 82 15.61 47.37 -6.21
C ARG A 82 15.96 48.14 -7.48
N ALA A 83 16.91 49.08 -7.41
CA ALA A 83 17.36 49.86 -8.56
C ALA A 83 17.97 48.97 -9.66
N GLN A 84 18.82 48.02 -9.27
CA GLN A 84 19.41 47.05 -10.19
C GLN A 84 18.37 46.14 -10.86
N ALA A 85 17.38 45.66 -10.12
CA ALA A 85 16.31 44.84 -10.69
C ALA A 85 15.51 45.61 -11.75
N ILE A 86 15.14 46.85 -11.47
CA ILE A 86 14.41 47.71 -12.39
C ILE A 86 15.25 48.02 -13.63
N ARG A 87 16.55 48.33 -13.46
CA ARG A 87 17.49 48.51 -14.58
C ARG A 87 17.61 47.27 -15.46
N ASN A 88 17.84 46.10 -14.87
CA ASN A 88 18.01 44.85 -15.63
C ASN A 88 16.79 44.53 -16.48
N ILE A 89 15.59 44.71 -15.92
CA ILE A 89 14.33 44.45 -16.61
C ILE A 89 14.10 45.51 -17.71
N HIS A 90 14.33 46.78 -17.41
CA HIS A 90 14.17 47.86 -18.38
C HIS A 90 15.14 47.71 -19.57
N CYS A 91 16.42 47.43 -19.30
CA CYS A 91 17.42 47.15 -20.33
C CYS A 91 17.06 45.93 -21.17
N ALA A 92 16.52 44.85 -20.57
CA ALA A 92 16.05 43.69 -21.31
C ALA A 92 14.88 44.00 -22.25
N LYS A 93 14.00 44.95 -21.88
CA LYS A 93 12.91 45.44 -22.77
C LYS A 93 13.44 46.32 -23.90
N GLN A 94 14.40 47.19 -23.60
CA GLN A 94 14.85 48.20 -24.55
C GLN A 94 15.92 47.70 -25.53
N TYR A 95 16.69 46.69 -25.13
CA TYR A 95 17.72 46.04 -25.94
C TYR A 95 17.64 44.51 -25.79
N PRO A 96 16.69 43.86 -26.49
CA PRO A 96 16.61 42.41 -26.46
C PRO A 96 17.88 41.79 -27.05
N SER A 97 18.59 40.96 -26.28
CA SER A 97 19.70 40.13 -26.77
C SER A 97 19.14 38.85 -27.40
N PRO A 98 19.25 38.65 -28.72
CA PRO A 98 18.73 37.46 -29.38
C PRO A 98 19.45 36.18 -28.96
N GLU A 99 20.75 36.26 -28.63
CA GLU A 99 21.57 35.12 -28.22
C GLU A 99 21.15 34.58 -26.84
N ASN A 100 20.95 35.47 -25.85
CA ASN A 100 20.53 35.07 -24.50
C ASN A 100 19.12 34.44 -24.51
N ASN A 101 18.22 34.98 -25.32
CA ASN A 101 16.87 34.43 -25.48
C ASN A 101 16.89 33.07 -26.18
N SER A 102 17.76 32.89 -27.17
CA SER A 102 17.94 31.60 -27.86
C SER A 102 18.49 30.53 -26.92
N LEU A 103 19.45 30.88 -26.05
CA LEU A 103 20.00 29.95 -25.06
C LEU A 103 18.95 29.54 -24.01
N LEU A 104 18.16 30.48 -23.50
CA LEU A 104 17.08 30.16 -22.57
C LEU A 104 16.00 29.26 -23.22
N ASP A 105 15.69 29.48 -24.50
CA ASP A 105 14.77 28.63 -25.25
C ASP A 105 15.32 27.21 -25.47
N THR A 106 16.61 27.08 -25.80
CA THR A 106 17.24 25.76 -25.96
C THR A 106 17.32 25.01 -24.63
N PHE A 107 17.68 25.67 -23.53
CA PHE A 107 17.65 25.07 -22.19
C PHE A 107 16.23 24.65 -21.80
N SER A 108 15.22 25.49 -22.08
CA SER A 108 13.82 25.17 -21.77
C SER A 108 13.37 23.93 -22.55
N LYS A 109 13.70 23.84 -23.85
CA LYS A 109 13.42 22.65 -24.67
C LYS A 109 14.13 21.41 -24.15
N MET A 110 15.41 21.55 -23.75
CA MET A 110 16.19 20.46 -23.17
C MET A 110 15.55 19.93 -21.87
N LEU A 111 15.06 20.83 -21.01
CA LEU A 111 14.37 20.45 -19.78
C LEU A 111 13.06 19.71 -20.06
N GLU A 112 12.28 20.15 -21.05
CA GLU A 112 11.05 19.45 -21.42
C GLU A 112 11.32 18.09 -22.05
N THR A 113 12.36 17.95 -22.86
CA THR A 113 12.80 16.64 -23.36
C THR A 113 13.24 15.72 -22.23
N PHE A 114 14.00 16.23 -21.26
CA PHE A 114 14.48 15.44 -20.13
C PHE A 114 13.32 14.97 -19.23
N LYS A 115 12.35 15.86 -18.94
CA LYS A 115 11.12 15.47 -18.23
C LYS A 115 10.37 14.38 -18.97
N ALA A 116 10.21 14.51 -20.29
CA ALA A 116 9.54 13.52 -21.11
C ALA A 116 10.27 12.16 -21.06
N GLU A 117 11.59 12.15 -21.16
CA GLU A 117 12.40 10.93 -21.06
C GLU A 117 12.24 10.22 -19.72
N ILE A 118 12.32 10.93 -18.60
CA ILE A 118 12.10 10.35 -17.25
C ILE A 118 10.71 9.72 -17.15
N ILE A 119 9.67 10.42 -17.61
CA ILE A 119 8.29 9.91 -17.59
C ILE A 119 8.17 8.64 -18.45
N GLN A 120 8.79 8.63 -19.63
CA GLN A 120 8.77 7.44 -20.51
C GLN A 120 9.49 6.25 -19.88
N GLN A 121 10.66 6.46 -19.26
CA GLN A 121 11.40 5.40 -18.57
C GLN A 121 10.57 4.79 -17.44
N HIS A 122 10.02 5.61 -16.55
CA HIS A 122 9.16 5.11 -15.47
C HIS A 122 7.91 4.39 -16.01
N ARG A 123 7.32 4.86 -17.11
CA ARG A 123 6.18 4.18 -17.75
C ARG A 123 6.55 2.77 -18.20
N ILE A 124 7.74 2.59 -18.78
CA ILE A 124 8.24 1.27 -19.21
C ILE A 124 8.44 0.36 -18.01
N GLU A 125 9.10 0.85 -16.96
CA GLU A 125 9.37 0.07 -15.74
C GLU A 125 8.08 -0.37 -15.02
N ILE A 126 7.11 0.55 -14.87
CA ILE A 126 5.78 0.23 -14.33
C ILE A 126 5.07 -0.82 -15.18
N THR A 127 5.21 -0.76 -16.50
CA THR A 127 4.59 -1.73 -17.40
C THR A 127 5.23 -3.12 -17.25
N ASN A 128 6.56 -3.19 -17.14
CA ASN A 128 7.28 -4.44 -16.97
C ASN A 128 6.95 -5.09 -15.62
N THR A 129 7.01 -4.34 -14.53
CA THR A 129 6.64 -4.82 -13.19
C THR A 129 5.20 -5.30 -13.13
N LYS A 130 4.26 -4.58 -13.78
CA LYS A 130 2.88 -5.04 -13.92
C LYS A 130 2.78 -6.39 -14.63
N ASN A 131 3.51 -6.58 -15.74
CA ASN A 131 3.46 -7.82 -16.51
C ASN A 131 4.03 -9.00 -15.70
N GLU A 132 5.11 -8.79 -14.96
CA GLU A 132 5.67 -9.79 -14.03
C GLU A 132 4.66 -10.17 -12.94
N LEU A 133 4.03 -9.18 -12.30
CA LEU A 133 2.98 -9.41 -11.31
C LEU A 133 1.81 -10.19 -11.89
N MET A 134 1.34 -9.84 -13.09
CA MET A 134 0.29 -10.61 -13.78
C MET A 134 0.70 -12.06 -14.02
N GLY A 135 1.95 -12.31 -14.44
CA GLY A 135 2.49 -13.66 -14.62
C GLY A 135 2.49 -14.46 -13.32
N THR A 136 2.94 -13.87 -12.21
CA THR A 136 2.92 -14.53 -10.90
C THR A 136 1.50 -14.84 -10.44
N LEU A 137 0.55 -13.93 -10.66
CA LEU A 137 -0.86 -14.13 -10.29
C LEU A 137 -1.47 -15.30 -11.06
N THR A 138 -1.19 -15.42 -12.37
CA THR A 138 -1.63 -16.56 -13.17
C THR A 138 -1.08 -17.89 -12.65
N GLN A 139 0.20 -17.93 -12.26
CA GLN A 139 0.79 -19.14 -11.66
C GLN A 139 0.13 -19.50 -10.32
N VAL A 140 -0.17 -18.50 -9.48
CA VAL A 140 -0.90 -18.73 -8.22
C VAL A 140 -2.29 -19.30 -8.49
N GLN A 141 -3.03 -18.74 -9.45
CA GLN A 141 -4.35 -19.25 -9.83
C GLN A 141 -4.30 -20.72 -10.30
N GLN A 142 -3.31 -21.08 -11.11
CA GLN A 142 -3.13 -22.47 -11.55
C GLN A 142 -2.84 -23.41 -10.38
N ARG A 143 -1.99 -23.00 -9.44
CA ARG A 143 -1.69 -23.79 -8.24
C ARG A 143 -2.93 -23.97 -7.36
N LEU A 144 -3.74 -22.93 -7.20
CA LEU A 144 -4.99 -23.00 -6.44
C LEU A 144 -6.00 -23.96 -7.10
N GLY A 145 -6.16 -23.91 -8.42
CA GLY A 145 -7.00 -24.90 -9.12
C GLY A 145 -6.52 -26.35 -8.95
N GLY A 146 -5.20 -26.55 -8.87
CA GLY A 146 -4.62 -27.85 -8.52
C GLY A 146 -4.93 -28.28 -7.08
N VAL A 147 -4.96 -27.35 -6.13
CA VAL A 147 -5.36 -27.62 -4.74
C VAL A 147 -6.84 -27.98 -4.65
N GLU A 148 -7.72 -27.23 -5.32
CA GLU A 148 -9.16 -27.50 -5.38
C GLU A 148 -9.44 -28.91 -5.90
N THR A 149 -8.79 -29.31 -6.99
CA THR A 149 -8.93 -30.65 -7.56
C THR A 149 -8.51 -31.75 -6.56
N ARG A 150 -7.41 -31.54 -5.83
CA ARG A 150 -6.94 -32.49 -4.83
C ARG A 150 -7.88 -32.58 -3.63
N LEU A 151 -8.45 -31.47 -3.20
CA LEU A 151 -9.44 -31.44 -2.11
C LEU A 151 -10.70 -32.21 -2.51
N GLY A 152 -11.23 -32.00 -3.72
CA GLY A 152 -12.36 -32.78 -4.22
C GLY A 152 -12.08 -34.29 -4.25
N SER A 153 -10.85 -34.70 -4.63
CA SER A 153 -10.46 -36.11 -4.55
C SER A 153 -10.38 -36.64 -3.11
N VAL A 154 -9.98 -35.82 -2.15
CA VAL A 154 -9.98 -36.19 -0.72
C VAL A 154 -11.40 -36.36 -0.22
N GLU A 155 -12.31 -35.45 -0.56
CA GLU A 155 -13.74 -35.53 -0.20
C GLU A 155 -14.35 -36.86 -0.67
N THR A 156 -14.20 -37.22 -1.96
CA THR A 156 -14.71 -38.51 -2.48
C THR A 156 -14.11 -39.73 -1.76
N ARG A 157 -12.83 -39.66 -1.37
CA ARG A 157 -12.19 -40.75 -0.63
C ARG A 157 -12.75 -40.86 0.80
N LEU A 158 -13.07 -39.74 1.44
CA LEU A 158 -13.67 -39.71 2.77
C LEU A 158 -15.09 -40.29 2.72
N GLU A 159 -15.91 -39.91 1.74
CA GLU A 159 -17.24 -40.51 1.51
C GLU A 159 -17.15 -42.03 1.36
N SER A 160 -16.17 -42.52 0.59
CA SER A 160 -15.95 -43.97 0.42
C SER A 160 -15.52 -44.66 1.73
N VAL A 161 -14.74 -43.98 2.58
CA VAL A 161 -14.36 -44.50 3.90
C VAL A 161 -15.59 -44.56 4.82
N GLU A 162 -16.43 -43.52 4.83
CA GLU A 162 -17.67 -43.48 5.60
C GLU A 162 -18.59 -44.66 5.24
N THR A 163 -18.86 -44.89 3.95
CA THR A 163 -19.66 -46.05 3.50
C THR A 163 -19.08 -47.39 3.95
N ARG A 164 -17.74 -47.52 3.94
CA ARG A 164 -17.09 -48.76 4.40
C ARG A 164 -17.23 -48.94 5.91
N LEU A 165 -17.18 -47.86 6.69
CA LEU A 165 -17.36 -47.91 8.14
C LEU A 165 -18.80 -48.31 8.49
N GLU A 166 -19.81 -47.74 7.83
CA GLU A 166 -21.22 -48.16 7.98
C GLU A 166 -21.38 -49.66 7.70
N SER A 167 -20.75 -50.17 6.64
CA SER A 167 -20.79 -51.62 6.35
C SER A 167 -20.10 -52.48 7.41
N VAL A 168 -19.03 -51.97 8.02
CA VAL A 168 -18.35 -52.66 9.14
C VAL A 168 -19.23 -52.67 10.38
N GLU A 169 -19.90 -51.56 10.70
CA GLU A 169 -20.85 -51.46 11.81
C GLU A 169 -21.97 -52.49 11.68
N THR A 170 -22.64 -52.56 10.53
CA THR A 170 -23.70 -53.57 10.28
C THR A 170 -23.20 -55.00 10.45
N ARG A 171 -21.96 -55.30 10.03
CA ARG A 171 -21.38 -56.64 10.19
C ARG A 171 -21.08 -56.97 11.64
N LEU A 172 -20.65 -55.98 12.44
CA LEU A 172 -20.41 -56.16 13.86
C LEU A 172 -21.72 -56.41 14.62
N GLU A 173 -22.79 -55.66 14.32
CA GLU A 173 -24.13 -55.91 14.87
C GLU A 173 -24.59 -57.35 14.60
N SER A 174 -24.41 -57.85 13.37
CA SER A 174 -24.74 -59.24 13.03
C SER A 174 -23.89 -60.28 13.79
N VAL A 175 -22.61 -59.97 14.05
CA VAL A 175 -21.74 -60.85 14.85
C VAL A 175 -22.20 -60.86 16.31
N GLU A 176 -22.54 -59.70 16.88
CA GLU A 176 -23.07 -59.57 18.24
C GLU A 176 -24.36 -60.38 18.44
N GLU A 177 -25.30 -60.29 17.50
CA GLU A 177 -26.55 -61.08 17.53
C GLU A 177 -26.26 -62.59 17.53
N ARG A 178 -25.36 -63.05 16.64
CA ARG A 178 -24.97 -64.46 16.55
C ARG A 178 -24.30 -64.94 17.84
N LEU A 179 -23.44 -64.13 18.44
CA LEU A 179 -22.78 -64.46 19.71
C LEU A 179 -23.80 -64.55 20.85
N GLY A 180 -24.76 -63.63 20.93
CA GLY A 180 -25.88 -63.72 21.88
C GLY A 180 -26.71 -65.01 21.69
N GLY A 181 -26.92 -65.42 20.44
CA GLY A 181 -27.55 -66.72 20.13
C GLY A 181 -26.74 -67.93 20.61
N VAL A 182 -25.41 -67.89 20.49
CA VAL A 182 -24.51 -68.94 21.00
C VAL A 182 -24.55 -69.00 22.53
N GLU A 183 -24.49 -67.85 23.20
CA GLU A 183 -24.54 -67.76 24.66
C GLU A 183 -25.84 -68.36 25.22
N ASN A 184 -26.99 -68.04 24.61
CA ASN A 184 -28.28 -68.63 24.98
C ASN A 184 -28.31 -70.17 24.83
N ARG A 185 -27.71 -70.69 23.75
CA ARG A 185 -27.62 -72.14 23.51
C ARG A 185 -26.72 -72.81 24.54
N LEU A 186 -25.58 -72.21 24.87
CA LEU A 186 -24.67 -72.71 25.90
C LEU A 186 -25.34 -72.73 27.28
N SER A 187 -26.02 -71.67 27.69
CA SER A 187 -26.80 -71.63 28.94
C SER A 187 -27.87 -72.73 28.99
N THR A 188 -28.51 -73.02 27.85
CA THR A 188 -29.48 -74.11 27.75
C THR A 188 -28.83 -75.49 27.91
N ILE A 189 -27.64 -75.70 27.33
CA ILE A 189 -26.88 -76.95 27.47
C ILE A 189 -26.43 -77.14 28.92
N GLU A 190 -25.91 -76.10 29.57
CA GLU A 190 -25.49 -76.11 30.97
C GLU A 190 -26.64 -76.54 31.89
N LYS A 191 -27.82 -75.92 31.76
CA LYS A 191 -29.03 -76.31 32.51
C LYS A 191 -29.47 -77.76 32.25
N LYS A 192 -29.29 -78.26 31.02
CA LYS A 192 -29.58 -79.67 30.70
C LYS A 192 -28.56 -80.60 31.35
N PHE A 193 -27.29 -80.22 31.37
CA PHE A 193 -26.21 -80.99 31.98
C PHE A 193 -26.41 -81.10 33.49
N ASP A 194 -26.79 -80.01 34.17
CA ASP A 194 -27.13 -80.00 35.61
C ASP A 194 -28.28 -80.96 35.96
N ARG A 195 -29.20 -81.19 35.02
CA ARG A 195 -30.34 -82.10 35.21
C ARG A 195 -29.99 -83.58 35.01
N ILE A 196 -28.80 -83.91 34.50
CA ILE A 196 -28.42 -85.31 34.30
C ILE A 196 -28.13 -85.93 35.67
N PRO A 197 -28.87 -86.95 36.11
CA PRO A 197 -28.65 -87.60 37.41
C PRO A 197 -27.46 -88.57 37.32
N ILE A 198 -26.25 -88.03 37.16
CA ILE A 198 -25.02 -88.84 37.12
C ILE A 198 -24.68 -89.37 38.52
N HIS A 199 -25.15 -88.74 39.61
CA HIS A 199 -24.92 -89.30 40.96
C HIS A 199 -25.97 -90.32 41.40
N ARG A 200 -27.26 -90.05 41.14
CA ARG A 200 -28.35 -90.91 41.66
C ARG A 200 -28.33 -92.33 41.09
N LYS A 201 -27.90 -92.53 39.83
CA LYS A 201 -27.92 -93.85 39.18
C LYS A 201 -26.79 -94.78 39.67
N TYR A 202 -25.61 -94.22 39.96
CA TYR A 202 -24.47 -94.98 40.46
C TYR A 202 -24.59 -95.26 41.96
N GLU A 203 -25.14 -94.33 42.75
CA GLU A 203 -25.45 -94.59 44.15
C GLU A 203 -26.49 -95.71 44.32
N ASN A 204 -27.56 -95.71 43.51
CA ASN A 204 -28.57 -96.78 43.57
C ASN A 204 -28.04 -98.15 43.14
N HIS A 205 -27.15 -98.22 42.15
CA HIS A 205 -26.50 -99.48 41.78
C HIS A 205 -25.50 -99.94 42.86
N SER A 206 -24.70 -99.02 43.40
CA SER A 206 -23.78 -99.32 44.50
C SER A 206 -24.53 -99.80 45.75
N ALA A 207 -25.64 -99.16 46.12
CA ALA A 207 -26.49 -99.55 47.24
C ALA A 207 -27.17 -100.91 47.00
N LYS A 208 -27.67 -101.18 45.78
CA LYS A 208 -28.23 -102.50 45.42
C LYS A 208 -27.17 -103.60 45.43
N SER A 209 -25.97 -103.33 44.93
CA SER A 209 -24.87 -104.29 44.97
C SER A 209 -24.42 -104.59 46.41
N ARG A 210 -24.33 -103.58 47.29
CA ARG A 210 -24.08 -103.81 48.73
C ARG A 210 -25.16 -104.68 49.37
N SER A 211 -26.43 -104.38 49.12
CA SER A 211 -27.57 -105.16 49.65
C SER A 211 -27.59 -106.61 49.15
N TRP A 212 -27.21 -106.85 47.89
CA TRP A 212 -27.14 -108.22 47.33
C TRP A 212 -25.98 -109.03 47.93
N VAL A 213 -24.84 -108.39 48.22
CA VAL A 213 -23.71 -109.04 48.91
C VAL A 213 -24.09 -109.39 50.35
N GLU A 214 -24.74 -108.49 51.09
CA GLU A 214 -25.19 -108.79 52.47
C GLU A 214 -26.19 -109.96 52.54
N LYS A 215 -27.12 -110.06 51.59
CA LYS A 215 -28.10 -111.16 51.53
C LYS A 215 -27.52 -112.51 51.12
N ARG A 216 -26.31 -112.56 50.57
CA ARG A 216 -25.67 -113.79 50.09
C ARG A 216 -24.63 -114.35 51.06
N VAL A 217 -24.26 -113.57 52.08
CA VAL A 217 -23.28 -113.92 53.11
C VAL A 217 -23.94 -114.38 54.43
N LEU A 218 -25.28 -114.33 54.52
CA LEU A 218 -26.10 -114.91 55.59
C LEU A 218 -26.80 -116.18 55.10
#